data_AF-G8RT26-F1
#
_entry.id   AF-G8RT26-F1
#
_cell.length_a   1.000
_cell.length_b   1.000
_cell.length_c   1.000
_cell.angle_alpha   90.00
_cell.angle_beta   90.00
_cell.angle_gamma   90.00
#
_symmetry.space_group_name_H-M   'P 1'
#
loop_
_entity.id
_entity.type
_entity.pdbx_description
1 polymer ?
#
loop_
_entity_poly.entity_id
_entity_poly.type
_entity_poly.pdbx_seq_one_letter_code
_entity_poly.pdbx_strand_id
1 'polypeptide(L)'
;MSKQRGRAAVSGVGLGLVWAVAATIPTAAALPGVAPSLSPRVEQPCDDFDKLAYDPAVGQIVCDGSQWSLSVQPVGVQHIGSPCMPDQINSQFATSDDGYLIYCPGTTGVWGLYQP
;
A
#
# COMPACT_ATOMS: atom_id res chain seq x y z
N MET A 1 51.27 30.43 38.01
CA MET A 1 52.56 30.18 37.32
C MET A 1 52.29 30.08 35.83
N SER A 2 52.87 31.00 35.07
CA SER A 2 52.66 31.22 33.63
C SER A 2 53.48 30.26 32.76
N LYS A 3 52.92 29.79 31.64
CA LYS A 3 53.64 29.50 30.38
C LYS A 3 52.68 28.94 29.32
N GLN A 4 52.68 29.28 28.03
CA GLN A 4 53.29 30.33 27.20
C GLN A 4 52.68 30.13 25.79
N ARG A 5 52.33 31.23 25.08
CA ARG A 5 52.65 31.54 23.67
C ARG A 5 52.20 30.54 22.58
N GLY A 6 51.58 30.91 21.46
CA GLY A 6 51.36 32.18 20.79
C GLY A 6 51.21 31.95 19.28
N ARG A 7 50.77 32.99 18.55
CA ARG A 7 50.82 33.19 17.08
C ARG A 7 49.89 32.29 16.24
N ALA A 8 48.81 32.81 15.66
CA ALA A 8 48.68 33.74 14.52
C ALA A 8 48.59 33.01 13.16
N ALA A 9 47.44 33.23 12.51
CA ALA A 9 47.16 33.30 11.07
C ALA A 9 47.56 32.12 10.16
N VAL A 10 46.61 31.67 9.32
CA VAL A 10 46.54 32.04 7.89
C VAL A 10 45.45 31.22 7.19
N SER A 11 44.71 31.95 6.35
CA SER A 11 43.74 31.55 5.33
C SER A 11 44.09 30.29 4.51
N GLY A 12 43.08 29.52 4.12
CA GLY A 12 43.25 28.42 3.17
C GLY A 12 41.93 27.77 2.75
N VAL A 13 41.29 28.31 1.71
CA VAL A 13 40.19 27.68 0.97
C VAL A 13 40.73 26.44 0.26
N GLY A 14 40.10 25.27 0.42
CA GLY A 14 40.56 24.06 -0.26
C GLY A 14 39.67 22.84 -0.02
N LEU A 15 38.74 22.66 -0.95
CA LEU A 15 37.97 21.46 -1.30
C LEU A 15 38.50 20.10 -0.78
N GLY A 16 37.56 19.32 -0.23
CA GLY A 16 37.61 17.85 -0.33
C GLY A 16 37.85 17.11 0.98
N LEU A 17 36.78 16.60 1.59
CA LEU A 17 36.57 15.18 1.88
C LEU A 17 35.31 15.07 2.75
N VAL A 18 34.17 14.86 2.07
CA VAL A 18 32.94 14.38 2.72
C VAL A 18 33.21 13.00 3.27
N TRP A 19 33.24 12.87 4.59
CA TRP A 19 33.25 11.57 5.25
C TRP A 19 31.93 10.87 4.96
N ALA A 20 31.99 9.78 4.20
CA ALA A 20 30.86 8.90 3.94
C ALA A 20 30.48 8.19 5.24
N VAL A 21 29.39 8.63 5.87
CA VAL A 21 28.67 7.80 6.84
C VAL A 21 27.91 6.74 6.06
N ALA A 22 28.39 5.50 6.14
CA ALA A 22 27.66 4.34 5.65
C ALA A 22 26.39 4.15 6.49
N ALA A 23 25.27 4.66 5.99
CA ALA A 23 23.95 4.34 6.53
C ALA A 23 23.68 2.86 6.20
N THR A 24 23.80 1.99 7.19
CA THR A 24 23.35 0.60 7.07
C THR A 24 21.82 0.59 6.94
N ILE A 25 21.33 0.43 5.72
CA ILE A 25 19.91 0.16 5.45
C ILE A 25 19.64 -1.26 5.98
N PRO A 26 18.73 -1.49 6.93
CA PRO A 26 18.26 -2.83 7.18
C PRO A 26 17.43 -3.27 5.97
N THR A 27 17.99 -4.17 5.16
CA THR A 27 17.24 -4.86 4.11
C THR A 27 16.23 -5.78 4.79
N ALA A 28 15.01 -5.29 5.00
CA ALA A 28 13.90 -6.14 5.40
C ALA A 28 13.57 -7.07 4.24
N ALA A 29 13.84 -8.37 4.42
CA ALA A 29 13.43 -9.39 3.48
C ALA A 29 11.91 -9.36 3.36
N ALA A 30 11.40 -9.03 2.17
CA ALA A 30 9.98 -9.13 1.87
C ALA A 30 9.56 -10.62 1.91
N LEU A 31 8.76 -10.99 2.90
CA LEU A 31 8.04 -12.25 2.92
C LEU A 31 6.98 -12.22 1.80
N PRO A 32 6.91 -13.22 0.91
CA PRO A 32 5.83 -13.31 -0.05
C PRO A 32 4.53 -13.61 0.70
N GLY A 33 3.57 -12.69 0.65
CA GLY A 33 2.19 -12.94 1.13
C GLY A 33 1.61 -11.96 2.15
N VAL A 34 2.31 -10.88 2.53
CA VAL A 34 1.70 -9.81 3.32
C VAL A 34 1.51 -8.61 2.41
N ALA A 35 0.30 -8.46 1.87
CA ALA A 35 -0.12 -7.20 1.26
C ALA A 35 0.17 -6.06 2.25
N PRO A 36 0.67 -4.89 1.80
CA PRO A 36 0.95 -3.78 2.70
C PRO A 36 -0.28 -3.50 3.57
N SER A 37 -0.08 -3.41 4.89
CA SER A 37 -1.12 -2.96 5.80
C SER A 37 -1.48 -1.52 5.41
N LEU A 38 -2.55 -1.39 4.63
CA LEU A 38 -3.18 -0.11 4.36
C LEU A 38 -3.73 0.36 5.71
N SER A 39 -2.99 1.27 6.34
CA SER A 39 -3.50 2.11 7.42
C SER A 39 -4.88 2.65 7.04
N PRO A 40 -5.80 2.83 8.00
CA PRO A 40 -7.20 3.09 7.73
C PRO A 40 -7.34 4.30 6.81
N ARG A 41 -7.87 4.08 5.60
CA ARG A 41 -8.00 5.13 4.59
C ARG A 41 -9.46 5.33 4.24
N VAL A 42 -10.20 5.87 5.21
CA VAL A 42 -11.33 6.78 4.91
C VAL A 42 -10.80 8.20 4.62
N GLU A 43 -9.49 8.33 4.37
CA GLU A 43 -8.81 9.61 4.07
C GLU A 43 -9.00 10.04 2.59
N GLN A 44 -9.64 9.20 1.77
CA GLN A 44 -9.93 9.49 0.38
C GLN A 44 -11.44 9.72 0.19
N PRO A 45 -11.82 10.71 -0.62
CA PRO A 45 -13.22 10.90 -0.96
C PRO A 45 -13.73 9.68 -1.74
N CYS A 46 -14.98 9.31 -1.51
CA CYS A 46 -15.63 8.22 -2.22
C CYS A 46 -16.20 8.74 -3.53
N ASP A 47 -15.36 8.72 -4.57
CA ASP A 47 -15.74 9.09 -5.95
C ASP A 47 -15.47 7.96 -6.96
N ASP A 48 -15.00 6.81 -6.47
CA ASP A 48 -14.48 5.72 -7.28
C ASP A 48 -15.26 4.44 -6.96
N PHE A 49 -16.24 4.12 -7.81
CA PHE A 49 -17.16 3.00 -7.59
C PHE A 49 -16.40 1.69 -7.35
N ASP A 50 -16.88 0.92 -6.38
CA ASP A 50 -16.32 -0.37 -5.97
C ASP A 50 -14.89 -0.30 -5.40
N LYS A 51 -14.34 0.90 -5.19
CA LYS A 51 -13.08 1.03 -4.47
C LYS A 51 -13.24 0.53 -3.06
N LEU A 52 -12.31 -0.28 -2.61
CA LEU A 52 -12.27 -0.83 -1.27
C LEU A 52 -11.42 0.06 -0.36
N ALA A 53 -11.88 0.24 0.88
CA ALA A 53 -11.14 0.88 1.95
C ALA A 53 -11.38 0.15 3.28
N TYR A 54 -10.63 0.53 4.30
CA TYR A 54 -10.74 -0.04 5.63
C TYR A 54 -11.05 1.07 6.64
N ASP A 55 -12.15 0.91 7.36
CA ASP A 55 -12.53 1.71 8.52
C ASP A 55 -12.21 0.89 9.79
N PRO A 56 -11.42 1.40 10.74
CA PRO A 56 -11.04 0.64 11.93
C PRO A 56 -12.20 0.43 12.91
N ALA A 57 -13.28 1.21 12.81
CA ALA A 57 -14.46 1.08 13.65
C ALA A 57 -15.44 0.02 13.15
N VAL A 58 -15.54 -0.18 11.83
CA VAL A 58 -16.56 -1.08 11.25
C VAL A 58 -16.01 -2.16 10.31
N GLY A 59 -14.75 -2.06 9.89
CA GLY A 59 -14.07 -3.02 9.04
C GLY A 59 -14.02 -2.62 7.56
N GLN A 60 -14.15 -3.62 6.67
CA GLN A 60 -14.08 -3.41 5.23
C GLN A 60 -15.28 -2.61 4.72
N ILE A 61 -14.99 -1.58 3.95
CA ILE A 61 -15.98 -0.70 3.31
C ILE A 61 -15.70 -0.62 1.80
N VAL A 62 -16.74 -0.27 1.04
CA VAL A 62 -16.72 -0.09 -0.41
C VAL A 62 -17.34 1.26 -0.76
N CYS A 63 -16.83 1.91 -1.79
CA CYS A 63 -17.36 3.16 -2.29
C CYS A 63 -18.51 2.90 -3.27
N ASP A 64 -19.68 3.49 -3.02
CA ASP A 64 -20.84 3.46 -3.93
C ASP A 64 -20.87 4.67 -4.90
N GLY A 65 -19.72 5.31 -5.10
CA GLY A 65 -19.56 6.52 -5.91
C GLY A 65 -20.04 7.82 -5.24
N SER A 66 -20.45 7.78 -3.98
CA SER A 66 -20.74 9.00 -3.19
C SER A 66 -20.43 8.84 -1.71
N GLN A 67 -20.64 7.64 -1.16
CA GLN A 67 -20.48 7.32 0.25
C GLN A 67 -19.78 5.97 0.45
N TRP A 68 -19.03 5.89 1.54
CA TRP A 68 -18.47 4.64 2.01
C TRP A 68 -19.56 3.81 2.70
N SER A 69 -19.76 2.59 2.21
CA SER A 69 -20.76 1.64 2.70
C SER A 69 -20.08 0.35 3.17
N LEU A 70 -20.72 -0.39 4.07
CA LEU A 70 -20.21 -1.70 4.50
C LEU A 70 -20.08 -2.64 3.30
N SER A 71 -18.93 -3.31 3.21
CA SER A 71 -18.64 -4.26 2.15
C SER A 71 -18.63 -5.68 2.68
N VAL A 72 -18.81 -6.63 1.75
CA VAL A 72 -18.36 -8.01 1.95
C VAL A 72 -16.84 -8.02 2.19
N GLN A 73 -16.35 -9.00 2.97
CA GLN A 73 -14.93 -9.20 3.21
C GLN A 73 -14.31 -10.00 2.05
N PRO A 74 -13.37 -9.44 1.27
CA PRO A 74 -12.73 -10.16 0.19
C PRO A 74 -11.84 -11.30 0.70
N VAL A 75 -11.81 -12.41 -0.03
CA VAL A 75 -11.00 -13.60 0.36
C VAL A 75 -9.51 -13.46 0.07
N GLY A 76 -9.11 -12.37 -0.58
CA GLY A 76 -7.73 -12.08 -0.98
C GLY A 76 -7.68 -11.17 -2.20
N VAL A 77 -6.50 -11.10 -2.80
CA VAL A 77 -6.27 -10.35 -4.03
C VAL A 77 -6.37 -11.29 -5.24
N GLN A 78 -7.07 -10.86 -6.30
CA GLN A 78 -7.17 -11.57 -7.58
C GLN A 78 -7.00 -10.59 -8.74
N HIS A 79 -6.48 -11.08 -9.87
CA HIS A 79 -6.30 -10.24 -11.06
C HIS A 79 -7.54 -10.29 -11.95
N ILE A 80 -8.01 -9.13 -12.40
CA ILE A 80 -9.10 -9.04 -13.39
C ILE A 80 -8.71 -9.81 -14.66
N GLY A 81 -9.65 -10.58 -15.19
CA GLY A 81 -9.46 -11.46 -16.35
C GLY A 81 -8.85 -12.83 -16.03
N SER A 82 -8.41 -13.06 -14.80
CA SER A 82 -7.92 -14.38 -14.39
C SER A 82 -9.08 -15.38 -14.26
N PRO A 83 -8.87 -16.65 -14.65
CA PRO A 83 -9.89 -17.68 -14.48
C PRO A 83 -10.14 -17.95 -13.00
N CYS A 84 -11.38 -18.28 -12.69
CA CYS A 84 -11.78 -18.63 -11.34
C CYS A 84 -11.68 -20.14 -11.13
N MET A 85 -11.48 -20.52 -9.88
CA MET A 85 -11.69 -21.91 -9.47
C MET A 85 -13.19 -22.21 -9.35
N PRO A 86 -13.61 -23.47 -9.53
CA PRO A 86 -15.03 -23.84 -9.49
C PRO A 86 -15.75 -23.43 -8.20
N ASP A 87 -15.05 -23.46 -7.06
CA ASP A 87 -15.60 -23.07 -5.75
C ASP A 87 -15.75 -21.56 -5.56
N GLN A 88 -15.16 -20.75 -6.44
CA GLN A 88 -15.19 -19.27 -6.40
C GLN A 88 -16.31 -18.70 -7.28
N ILE A 89 -16.77 -19.47 -8.25
CA ILE A 89 -17.80 -19.05 -9.20
C ILE A 89 -19.10 -18.76 -8.45
N ASN A 90 -19.62 -17.56 -8.66
CA ASN A 90 -20.84 -17.03 -8.06
C ASN A 90 -20.86 -16.92 -6.52
N SER A 91 -19.75 -17.18 -5.83
CA SER A 91 -19.73 -17.37 -4.38
C SER A 91 -18.78 -16.42 -3.66
N GLN A 92 -17.70 -15.99 -4.32
CA GLN A 92 -16.61 -15.27 -3.66
C GLN A 92 -16.39 -13.89 -4.26
N PHE A 93 -16.02 -12.97 -3.38
CA PHE A 93 -15.51 -11.66 -3.72
C PHE A 93 -14.03 -11.57 -3.42
N ALA A 94 -13.29 -10.84 -4.24
CA ALA A 94 -11.87 -10.58 -4.06
C ALA A 94 -11.58 -9.09 -4.23
N THR A 95 -10.35 -8.71 -3.92
CA THR A 95 -9.82 -7.38 -4.18
C THR A 95 -8.96 -7.42 -5.43
N SER A 96 -9.08 -6.47 -6.35
CA SER A 96 -8.12 -6.33 -7.43
C SER A 96 -6.80 -5.78 -6.93
N ASP A 97 -5.71 -5.89 -7.70
CA ASP A 97 -4.42 -5.27 -7.37
C ASP A 97 -4.53 -3.76 -7.15
N ASP A 98 -5.46 -3.13 -7.88
CA ASP A 98 -5.74 -1.70 -7.79
C ASP A 98 -6.71 -1.36 -6.63
N GLY A 99 -7.15 -2.34 -5.85
CA GLY A 99 -7.96 -2.12 -4.65
C GLY A 99 -9.47 -2.02 -4.90
N TYR A 100 -10.00 -2.67 -5.94
CA TYR A 100 -11.44 -2.70 -6.22
C TYR A 100 -12.09 -4.01 -5.79
N LEU A 101 -13.37 -3.97 -5.46
CA LEU A 101 -14.18 -5.16 -5.27
C LEU A 101 -14.40 -5.83 -6.62
N ILE A 102 -14.02 -7.09 -6.71
CA ILE A 102 -14.18 -7.92 -7.90
C ILE A 102 -14.93 -9.20 -7.54
N TYR A 103 -15.64 -9.72 -8.53
CA TYR A 103 -16.47 -10.90 -8.42
C TYR A 103 -16.20 -11.84 -9.58
N CYS A 104 -16.45 -13.13 -9.35
CA CYS A 104 -16.39 -14.13 -10.41
C CYS A 104 -17.78 -14.59 -10.84
N PRO A 105 -18.36 -14.00 -11.90
CA PRO A 105 -19.65 -14.45 -12.40
C PRO A 105 -19.49 -15.75 -13.20
N GLY A 106 -20.42 -16.69 -12.99
CA GLY A 106 -20.44 -17.97 -13.71
C GLY A 106 -20.74 -17.86 -15.20
N THR A 107 -21.18 -16.69 -15.66
CA THR A 107 -21.37 -16.40 -17.08
C THR A 107 -20.05 -16.26 -17.83
N THR A 108 -19.01 -15.71 -17.19
CA THR A 108 -17.69 -15.52 -17.81
C THR A 108 -16.64 -16.46 -17.25
N GLY A 109 -16.77 -16.89 -15.99
CA GLY A 109 -15.79 -17.75 -15.32
C GLY A 109 -14.43 -17.07 -15.08
N VAL A 110 -14.38 -15.74 -15.14
CA VAL A 110 -13.18 -14.94 -14.89
C VAL A 110 -13.49 -13.82 -13.92
N TRP A 111 -12.50 -13.43 -13.12
CA TRP A 111 -12.59 -12.31 -12.20
C TRP A 111 -12.84 -11.00 -12.97
N GLY A 112 -13.81 -10.21 -12.53
CA GLY A 112 -14.14 -8.92 -13.13
C GLY A 112 -14.63 -7.92 -12.09
N LEU A 113 -14.73 -6.65 -12.49
CA LEU A 113 -15.34 -5.63 -11.65
C LEU A 113 -16.73 -6.09 -11.21
N TYR A 114 -17.03 -5.89 -9.94
CA TYR A 114 -18.36 -6.16 -9.45
C TYR A 114 -19.34 -5.20 -10.12
N GLN A 115 -20.39 -5.75 -10.73
CA GLN A 115 -21.51 -4.98 -11.27
C GLN A 115 -22.77 -5.60 -10.66
N PRO A 116 -23.43 -4.91 -9.71
CA PRO A 116 -24.63 -5.42 -9.07
C PRO A 116 -25.82 -5.54 -10.03
#